data_AF-A0A7W6JR41-F1
#
_entry.id   AF-A0A7W6JR41-F1
#
_cell.length_a   1.000
_cell.length_b   1.000
_cell.length_c   1.000
_cell.angle_alpha   90.00
_cell.angle_beta   90.00
_cell.angle_gamma   90.00
#
_symmetry.space_group_name_H-M   'P 1'
#
loop_
_entity.id
_entity.type
_entity.pdbx_description
1 polymer ?
#
loop_
_entity_poly.entity_id
_entity_poly.type
_entity_poly.pdbx_seq_one_letter_code
_entity_poly.pdbx_strand_id
1 'polypeptide(L)' 'MTDLVDFVIDAHGGFDRFNSFSTLQADLVQGGVLWALKGQPTVLEHAHVQIDLKREHVSH' A
#
# COMPACT_ATOMS: atom_id res chain seq x y z
N MET A 1 13.51 13.70 22.35
CA MET A 1 12.64 13.79 21.14
C MET A 1 12.67 12.49 20.33
N THR A 2 13.77 11.74 20.35
CA THR A 2 13.88 10.38 19.81
C THR A 2 12.90 9.41 20.49
N ASP A 3 12.74 9.50 21.81
CA ASP A 3 11.93 8.55 22.58
C ASP A 3 10.47 8.44 22.13
N LEU A 4 9.82 9.54 21.73
CA LEU A 4 8.45 9.51 21.23
C LEU A 4 8.38 8.85 19.85
N VAL A 5 9.36 9.13 18.99
CA VAL A 5 9.43 8.57 17.64
C VAL A 5 9.64 7.06 17.71
N ASP A 6 10.61 6.63 18.51
CA ASP A 6 10.93 5.21 18.70
C ASP A 6 9.72 4.47 19.29
N PHE A 7 9.06 5.06 20.31
CA PHE A 7 7.84 4.50 20.90
C PHE A 7 6.73 4.29 19.87
N VAL A 8 6.46 5.29 19.02
CA VAL A 8 5.40 5.18 18.00
C VAL A 8 5.75 4.13 16.95
N ILE A 9 7.01 4.04 16.52
CA ILE A 9 7.45 3.06 15.53
C ILE A 9 7.33 1.63 16.08
N ASP A 10 7.77 1.41 17.31
CA ASP A 10 7.67 0.11 17.97
C ASP A 10 6.22 -0.31 18.18
N ALA A 11 5.33 0.63 18.52
CA ALA A 11 3.89 0.37 18.63
C ALA A 11 3.24 -0.10 17.31
N HIS A 12 3.85 0.21 16.15
CA HIS A 12 3.39 -0.22 14.82
C HIS A 12 4.19 -1.41 14.26
N GLY A 13 4.99 -2.06 15.10
CA GLY A 13 5.69 -3.31 14.76
C GLY A 13 7.19 -3.16 14.54
N GLY A 14 7.75 -1.96 14.68
CA GLY A 14 9.20 -1.74 14.69
C GLY A 14 9.88 -1.83 13.32
N PHE A 15 11.09 -1.27 13.24
CA PHE A 15 11.88 -1.27 12.01
C PHE A 15 12.37 -2.66 11.61
N ASP A 16 12.76 -3.51 12.55
CA ASP A 16 13.27 -4.85 12.23
C ASP A 16 12.23 -5.68 11.45
N ARG A 17 10.98 -5.64 11.90
CA ARG A 17 9.87 -6.30 11.21
C ARG A 17 9.65 -5.69 9.83
N PHE A 18 9.57 -4.37 9.72
CA PHE A 18 9.40 -3.71 8.43
C PHE A 18 10.55 -4.01 7.46
N ASN A 19 11.78 -4.09 7.97
CA ASN A 19 12.98 -4.37 7.18
C ASN A 19 13.09 -5.84 6.73
N SER A 20 12.37 -6.75 7.38
CA SER A 20 12.26 -8.14 6.94
C SER A 20 11.44 -8.31 5.64
N PHE A 21 10.66 -7.31 5.24
CA PHE A 21 9.85 -7.33 4.03
C PHE A 21 10.47 -6.48 2.92
N SER A 22 10.40 -6.98 1.68
CA SER A 22 10.79 -6.25 0.46
C SER A 22 9.60 -5.82 -0.40
N THR A 23 8.43 -6.42 -0.19
CA THR A 23 7.28 -6.29 -1.08
C THR A 23 5.97 -6.34 -0.30
N LEU A 24 4.99 -5.53 -0.73
CA LEU A 24 3.61 -5.58 -0.28
C LEU A 24 2.70 -5.90 -1.48
N GLN A 25 1.76 -6.83 -1.32
CA GLN A 25 0.73 -7.09 -2.32
C GLN A 25 -0.61 -6.59 -1.78
N ALA A 26 -1.39 -5.96 -2.65
CA ALA A 26 -2.71 -5.45 -2.32
C ALA A 26 -3.69 -5.77 -3.44
N ASP A 27 -4.86 -6.27 -3.05
CA ASP A 27 -5.99 -6.46 -3.94
C ASP A 27 -6.92 -5.24 -3.81
N LEU A 28 -7.02 -4.48 -4.89
CA LEU A 28 -7.86 -3.28 -4.94
C LEU A 28 -9.15 -3.62 -5.67
N VAL A 29 -10.27 -3.31 -5.02
CA VAL A 29 -11.60 -3.33 -5.64
C VAL A 29 -12.09 -1.89 -5.75
N GLN A 30 -12.22 -1.40 -6.98
CA GLN A 30 -12.55 -0.02 -7.29
C GLN A 30 -13.91 0.05 -7.97
N GLY A 31 -14.77 0.95 -7.51
CA GLY A 31 -16.15 1.00 -7.98
C GLY A 31 -16.95 2.12 -7.32
N GLY A 32 -18.27 1.92 -7.24
CA GLY A 32 -19.20 2.90 -6.72
C GLY A 32 -19.72 3.88 -7.78
N VAL A 33 -20.68 4.71 -7.39
CA VAL A 33 -21.49 5.54 -8.31
C VAL A 33 -20.67 6.48 -9.18
N LEU A 34 -19.50 6.92 -8.69
CA LEU A 34 -18.63 7.85 -9.40
C LEU A 34 -17.62 7.15 -10.30
N TRP A 35 -17.42 5.83 -10.20
CA TRP A 35 -16.40 5.12 -10.96
C TRP A 35 -16.65 5.15 -12.47
N ALA A 36 -17.92 5.00 -12.86
CA ALA A 36 -18.33 5.07 -14.27
C ALA A 36 -18.01 6.43 -14.92
N LEU A 37 -17.87 7.51 -14.14
CA LEU A 37 -17.46 8.83 -14.65
C LEU A 37 -16.02 8.85 -15.18
N LYS A 38 -15.20 7.83 -14.87
CA LYS A 38 -13.85 7.66 -15.43
C LYS A 38 -13.85 7.25 -16.90
N GLY A 39 -14.99 6.90 -17.49
CA GLY A 39 -15.15 6.56 -18.91
C GLY A 39 -14.72 5.14 -19.29
N GLN A 40 -14.09 4.39 -18.38
CA GLN A 40 -13.72 2.99 -18.53
C GLN A 40 -14.14 2.21 -17.27
N PRO A 41 -15.45 1.96 -17.08
CA PRO A 41 -16.00 1.50 -15.80
C PRO A 41 -15.48 0.13 -15.32
N THR A 42 -15.00 -0.70 -16.24
CA THR A 42 -14.49 -2.05 -15.93
C THR A 42 -12.96 -2.09 -15.76
N VAL A 43 -12.27 -1.02 -16.15
CA VAL A 43 -10.81 -0.95 -16.03
C VAL A 43 -10.44 -0.68 -14.58
N LEU A 44 -9.50 -1.48 -14.06
CA LEU A 44 -9.03 -1.45 -12.67
C LEU A 44 -10.14 -1.67 -11.62
N GLU A 45 -11.31 -2.17 -12.02
CA GLU A 45 -12.37 -2.58 -11.09
C GLU A 45 -11.86 -3.60 -10.08
N HIS A 46 -10.97 -4.49 -10.55
CA HIS A 46 -10.13 -5.35 -9.72
C HIS A 46 -8.68 -5.21 -10.18
N ALA A 47 -7.78 -4.87 -9.26
CA ALA A 47 -6.36 -4.74 -9.55
C ALA A 47 -5.53 -5.42 -8.45
N HIS A 48 -4.64 -6.32 -8.87
CA HIS A 48 -3.58 -6.84 -8.02
C HIS A 48 -2.41 -5.89 -8.13
N VAL A 49 -1.97 -5.30 -7.03
CA VAL A 49 -0.89 -4.33 -7.04
C VAL A 49 0.24 -4.84 -6.18
N GLN A 50 1.46 -4.78 -6.71
CA GLN A 50 2.67 -5.09 -6.01
C GLN A 50 3.48 -3.82 -5.77
N ILE A 51 3.78 -3.53 -4.52
CA ILE A 51 4.54 -2.38 -4.06
C ILE A 51 5.91 -2.84 -3.60
N ASP A 52 6.96 -2.18 -4.06
CA ASP A 52 8.31 -2.35 -3.54
C ASP A 52 8.48 -1.48 -2.28
N LEU A 53 8.89 -2.09 -1.17
CA LEU A 53 9.02 -1.38 0.11
C LEU A 53 10.39 -0.71 0.30
N LYS A 54 11.31 -0.86 -0.66
CA LYS A 54 12.70 -0.36 -0.57
C LYS A 54 13.04 0.67 -1.65
N ARG A 55 12.15 0.87 -2.63
CA ARG A 55 12.23 1.92 -3.65
C ARG A 55 10.84 2.41 -4.02
N GLU A 56 10.75 3.62 -4.52
CA GLU A 56 9.48 4.21 -4.99
C GLU A 56 9.03 3.55 -6.31
N HIS A 57 8.43 2.36 -6.21
CA HIS A 57 8.02 1.57 -7.36
C HIS A 57 6.76 0.74 -7.07
N VAL A 58 5.83 0.74 -8.03
CA VAL A 58 4.57 -0.03 -8.00
C VAL A 58 4.33 -0.67 -9.36
N SER A 59 3.85 -1.91 -9.37
CA SER A 59 3.41 -2.65 -10.57
C SER A 59 2.04 -3.30 -10.35
N HIS A 60 1.40 -3.76 -11.43
CA HIS A 60 0.09 -4.43 -11.44
C HIS A 60 0.12 -5.67 -12.35
#